data_AF-A0A7S3RLI7-F1
#
_entry.id   AF-A0A7S3RLI7-F1
#
_cell.length_a   1.000
_cell.length_b   1.000
_cell.length_c   1.000
_cell.angle_alpha   90.00
_cell.angle_beta   90.00
_cell.angle_gamma   90.00
#
_symmetry.space_group_name_H-M   'P 1'
#
loop_
_entity.id
_entity.type
_entity.pdbx_description
1 polymer ?
#
loop_
_entity_poly.entity_id
_entity_poly.type
_entity_poly.pdbx_seq_one_letter_code
_entity_poly.pdbx_strand_id
1 'polypeptide(L)'
;EVLRLVPSAAAFRTALRAVKLWARRRHIEGFALGFPGGVAWAILVARVCQLYPNAAPSTLFSRFFSTWSRWKFGDLVEGTALPVLLAPLAARASDRETAAPPATLGLSRSEWNPASWRDRSYLMPVITPTRPRLNATRTVTRTTLAVLRNELERARELLQTQQSGGATAVLERSPFFSSYRGYICVHVFAAAVSEQRYWRGWVKSRISRFVGALERYGRIERLHPLPTAVRVEPPPAVLRQMQLMPAAAAAAAAPAAA
;
A
#
# COMPACT_ATOMS: atom_id res chain seq x y z
N GLU A 1 -17.15 8.52 -6.88
CA GLU A 1 -17.13 9.39 -5.69
C GLU A 1 -15.90 10.28 -5.55
N VAL A 2 -14.66 9.78 -5.46
CA VAL A 2 -13.47 10.65 -5.27
C VAL A 2 -13.37 11.79 -6.30
N LEU A 3 -13.68 11.52 -7.57
CA LEU A 3 -13.66 12.54 -8.62
C LEU A 3 -14.68 13.68 -8.42
N ARG A 4 -15.76 13.47 -7.67
CA ARG A 4 -16.74 14.51 -7.33
C ARG A 4 -16.27 15.39 -6.16
N LEU A 5 -15.30 14.91 -5.38
CA LEU A 5 -14.79 15.57 -4.18
C LEU A 5 -13.51 16.38 -4.44
N VAL A 6 -13.00 16.37 -5.67
CA VAL A 6 -11.79 17.11 -6.07
C VAL A 6 -12.17 18.33 -6.92
N PRO A 7 -11.55 19.49 -6.71
CA PRO A 7 -11.84 20.71 -7.48
C PRO A 7 -11.53 20.59 -8.98
N SER A 8 -10.45 19.90 -9.33
CA SER A 8 -10.05 19.66 -10.72
C SER A 8 -9.70 18.20 -10.94
N ALA A 9 -10.52 17.49 -11.72
CA ALA A 9 -10.30 16.10 -12.07
C ALA A 9 -9.02 15.90 -12.91
N ALA A 10 -8.70 16.86 -13.78
CA ALA A 10 -7.49 16.82 -14.61
C ALA A 10 -6.23 16.94 -13.74
N ALA A 11 -6.17 17.94 -12.86
CA ALA A 11 -5.02 18.15 -11.98
C ALA A 11 -4.82 16.96 -11.02
N PHE A 12 -5.92 16.46 -10.45
CA PHE A 12 -5.92 15.26 -9.62
C PHE A 12 -5.33 14.03 -10.34
N ARG A 13 -5.78 13.75 -11.57
CA ARG A 13 -5.30 12.58 -12.34
C ARG A 13 -3.80 12.67 -12.62
N THR A 14 -3.30 13.84 -13.00
CA THR A 14 -1.88 14.06 -13.28
C THR A 14 -1.03 13.89 -12.02
N ALA A 15 -1.42 14.53 -10.92
CA ALA A 15 -0.73 14.39 -9.64
C ALA A 15 -0.74 12.93 -9.13
N LEU A 16 -1.89 12.24 -9.24
CA LEU A 16 -2.01 10.84 -8.83
C LEU A 16 -1.11 9.91 -9.64
N ARG A 17 -0.98 10.14 -10.96
CA ARG A 17 -0.05 9.37 -11.81
C ARG A 17 1.39 9.53 -11.35
N ALA A 18 1.81 10.77 -11.05
CA ALA A 18 3.15 11.06 -10.56
C ALA A 18 3.41 10.40 -9.18
N VAL A 19 2.48 10.51 -8.24
CA VAL A 19 2.59 9.87 -6.90
C VAL A 19 2.63 8.34 -7.02
N LYS A 20 1.77 7.74 -7.86
CA LYS A 20 1.82 6.28 -8.09
C LYS A 20 3.11 5.83 -8.79
N LEU A 21 3.69 6.67 -9.64
CA LEU A 21 5.01 6.39 -10.23
C LEU A 21 6.09 6.42 -9.16
N TRP A 22 6.12 7.46 -8.33
CA TRP A 22 7.01 7.56 -7.18
C TRP A 22 6.90 6.33 -6.26
N ALA A 23 5.70 6.01 -5.77
CA ALA A 23 5.49 4.89 -4.86
C ALA A 23 5.98 3.55 -5.43
N ARG A 24 5.76 3.33 -6.74
CA ARG A 24 6.30 2.17 -7.48
C ARG A 24 7.81 2.12 -7.52
N ARG A 25 8.44 3.24 -7.85
CA ARG A 25 9.90 3.38 -7.97
C ARG A 25 10.60 3.24 -6.63
N ARG A 26 9.90 3.55 -5.53
CA ARG A 26 10.39 3.44 -4.16
C ARG A 26 9.98 2.15 -3.43
N HIS A 27 9.21 1.27 -4.09
CA HIS A 27 8.73 -0.02 -3.56
C HIS A 27 7.76 0.05 -2.37
N ILE A 28 7.13 1.21 -2.16
CA ILE A 28 6.21 1.48 -1.05
C ILE A 28 4.73 1.38 -1.47
N GLU A 29 4.41 0.46 -2.37
CA GLU A 29 3.03 0.18 -2.77
C GLU A 29 2.61 -1.26 -2.40
N GLY A 30 1.33 -1.44 -2.09
CA GLY A 30 0.74 -2.77 -1.95
C GLY A 30 0.09 -2.98 -0.59
N PHE A 31 -1.24 -3.02 -0.60
CA PHE A 31 -2.06 -3.22 0.59
C PHE A 31 -1.70 -4.51 1.36
N ALA A 32 -1.46 -5.62 0.65
CA ALA A 32 -1.10 -6.89 1.28
C ALA A 32 0.28 -6.86 1.97
N LEU A 33 1.15 -5.91 1.60
CA LEU A 33 2.50 -5.79 2.13
C LEU A 33 2.63 -4.75 3.24
N GLY A 34 1.49 -4.22 3.70
CA GLY A 34 1.46 -3.16 4.71
C GLY A 34 1.81 -1.78 4.18
N PHE A 35 1.69 -1.56 2.88
CA PHE A 35 1.81 -0.23 2.26
C PHE A 35 0.46 0.26 1.74
N PRO A 36 0.30 1.58 1.49
CA PRO A 36 -0.93 2.08 0.90
C PRO A 36 -1.23 1.44 -0.47
N GLY A 37 -2.47 1.02 -0.66
CA GLY A 37 -2.99 0.55 -1.94
C GLY A 37 -3.38 1.70 -2.88
N GLY A 38 -3.80 1.38 -4.10
CA GLY A 38 -4.16 2.40 -5.10
C GLY A 38 -5.28 3.36 -4.65
N VAL A 39 -6.27 2.85 -3.91
CA VAL A 39 -7.38 3.67 -3.36
C VAL A 39 -6.86 4.62 -2.28
N ALA A 40 -5.98 4.15 -1.38
CA ALA A 40 -5.39 4.98 -0.34
C ALA A 40 -4.56 6.13 -0.94
N TRP A 41 -3.71 5.85 -1.93
CA TRP A 41 -2.97 6.89 -2.65
C TRP A 41 -3.90 7.90 -3.32
N ALA A 42 -5.00 7.45 -3.93
CA ALA A 42 -5.99 8.33 -4.53
C ALA A 42 -6.63 9.25 -3.49
N ILE A 43 -6.96 8.74 -2.30
CA ILE A 43 -7.53 9.54 -1.21
C ILE A 43 -6.52 10.58 -0.70
N LEU A 44 -5.27 10.18 -0.48
CA LEU A 44 -4.21 11.10 -0.04
C LEU A 44 -3.99 12.23 -1.05
N VAL A 45 -3.96 11.93 -2.36
CA VAL A 45 -3.82 12.96 -3.40
C VAL A 45 -5.07 13.82 -3.49
N ALA A 46 -6.27 13.23 -3.40
CA ALA A 46 -7.53 13.97 -3.45
C ALA A 46 -7.62 14.97 -2.29
N ARG A 47 -7.18 14.59 -1.08
CA ARG A 47 -7.16 15.51 0.07
C ARG A 47 -6.24 16.70 -0.17
N VAL A 48 -5.07 16.49 -0.79
CA VAL A 48 -4.18 17.60 -1.18
C VAL A 48 -4.83 18.49 -2.23
N CYS A 49 -5.57 17.92 -3.19
CA CYS A 49 -6.32 18.72 -4.17
C CYS A 49 -7.40 19.59 -3.50
N GLN A 50 -8.04 19.12 -2.44
CA GLN A 50 -9.00 19.91 -1.67
C GLN A 50 -8.34 21.07 -0.91
N LEU A 51 -7.14 20.86 -0.38
CA LEU A 51 -6.38 21.90 0.33
C LEU A 51 -5.82 22.97 -0.61
N TYR A 52 -5.61 22.64 -1.89
CA TYR A 52 -5.02 23.53 -2.89
C TYR A 52 -5.85 23.48 -4.21
N PRO A 53 -7.07 24.05 -4.23
CA PRO A 53 -8.04 23.84 -5.31
C PRO A 53 -7.58 24.34 -6.69
N ASN A 54 -6.81 25.43 -6.71
CA ASN A 54 -6.37 26.09 -7.94
C ASN A 54 -4.91 25.78 -8.30
N ALA A 55 -4.27 24.83 -7.60
CA ALA A 55 -2.87 24.53 -7.82
C ALA A 55 -2.64 23.68 -9.08
N ALA A 56 -1.57 24.02 -9.81
CA ALA A 56 -1.09 23.21 -10.92
C ALA A 56 -0.62 21.81 -10.44
N PRO A 57 -0.59 20.79 -11.32
CA PRO A 57 -0.19 19.43 -10.94
C PRO A 57 1.21 19.32 -10.31
N SER A 58 2.17 20.13 -10.76
CA SER A 58 3.52 20.19 -10.20
C SER A 58 3.52 20.71 -8.75
N THR A 59 2.75 21.77 -8.49
CA THR A 59 2.55 22.30 -7.15
C THR A 59 1.84 21.30 -6.25
N LEU A 60 0.79 20.61 -6.75
CA LEU A 60 0.12 19.55 -6.01
C LEU A 60 1.08 18.40 -5.65
N PHE A 61 1.98 18.03 -6.56
CA PHE A 61 3.00 17.02 -6.30
C PHE A 61 3.97 17.44 -5.20
N SER A 62 4.44 18.69 -5.18
CA SER A 62 5.30 19.20 -4.10
C SER A 62 4.57 19.37 -2.77
N ARG A 63 3.32 19.89 -2.81
CA ARG A 63 2.47 20.01 -1.63
C ARG A 63 2.10 18.65 -1.05
N PHE A 64 2.02 17.60 -1.85
CA PHE A 64 1.77 16.23 -1.38
C PHE A 64 2.83 15.80 -0.37
N PHE A 65 4.11 15.85 -0.74
CA PHE A 65 5.19 15.45 0.16
C PHE A 65 5.30 16.36 1.38
N SER A 66 5.14 17.67 1.19
CA SER A 66 5.15 18.64 2.29
C SER A 66 4.02 18.41 3.29
N THR A 67 2.83 18.02 2.82
CA THR A 67 1.65 17.77 3.66
C THR A 67 1.81 16.47 4.45
N TRP A 68 2.19 15.38 3.77
CA TRP A 68 2.18 14.05 4.38
C TRP A 68 3.42 13.72 5.21
N SER A 69 4.57 14.33 4.94
CA SER A 69 5.77 14.23 5.81
C SER A 69 5.51 14.81 7.20
N ARG A 70 4.81 15.95 7.26
CA ARG A 70 4.46 16.66 8.50
C ARG A 70 3.18 16.14 9.15
N TRP A 71 2.45 15.25 8.47
CA TRP A 71 1.20 14.74 8.98
C TRP A 71 1.45 13.85 10.20
N LYS A 72 0.68 14.08 11.26
CA LYS A 72 0.68 13.25 12.47
C LYS A 72 -0.06 11.95 12.20
N PHE A 73 0.54 11.09 11.39
CA PHE A 73 0.25 9.67 11.45
C PHE A 73 0.57 9.18 12.87
N GLY A 74 -0.14 8.20 13.39
CA GLY A 74 0.00 7.78 14.78
C GLY A 74 1.45 7.53 15.15
N ASP A 75 1.90 8.15 16.23
CA ASP A 75 3.16 7.82 16.84
C ASP A 75 3.01 6.53 17.67
N LEU A 76 4.14 5.93 18.00
CA LEU A 76 4.23 4.69 18.78
C LEU A 76 3.63 4.82 20.20
N VAL A 77 3.15 6.02 20.56
CA VAL A 77 2.43 6.35 21.79
C VAL A 77 0.94 6.53 21.43
N GLU A 78 0.10 5.71 22.05
CA GLU A 78 -1.25 5.32 21.65
C GLU A 78 -2.21 6.44 21.19
N GLY A 79 -2.98 6.15 20.12
CA GLY A 79 -4.33 6.71 19.91
C GLY A 79 -4.46 8.08 19.23
N THR A 80 -3.38 8.70 18.78
CA THR A 80 -3.39 10.09 18.27
C THR A 80 -3.39 10.25 16.74
N ALA A 81 -3.49 9.15 15.99
CA ALA A 81 -3.42 9.20 14.53
C ALA A 81 -4.60 10.01 13.94
N LEU A 82 -4.29 11.12 13.28
CA LEU A 82 -5.32 11.93 12.63
C LEU A 82 -5.80 11.25 11.34
N PRO A 83 -7.11 10.95 11.20
CA PRO A 83 -7.65 10.30 10.02
C PRO A 83 -7.65 11.23 8.82
N VAL A 84 -7.34 10.67 7.65
CA VAL A 84 -7.49 11.35 6.37
C VAL A 84 -8.91 11.13 5.86
N LEU A 85 -9.69 12.21 5.86
CA LEU A 85 -11.08 12.25 5.43
C LEU A 85 -11.21 13.18 4.21
N LEU A 86 -11.95 12.74 3.19
CA LEU A 86 -12.33 13.59 2.04
C LEU A 86 -13.62 14.36 2.25
N ALA A 87 -14.45 13.92 3.20
CA ALA A 87 -15.70 14.56 3.57
C ALA A 87 -15.88 14.46 5.10
N PRO A 88 -16.51 15.46 5.76
CA PRO A 88 -16.78 15.38 7.18
C PRO A 88 -17.61 14.15 7.54
N LEU A 89 -17.36 13.57 8.73
CA LEU A 89 -18.07 12.37 9.17
C LEU A 89 -19.58 12.60 9.26
N ALA A 90 -19.99 13.81 9.67
CA ALA A 90 -21.39 14.22 9.84
C ALA A 90 -22.13 14.60 8.54
N ALA A 91 -21.43 14.85 7.43
CA ALA A 91 -21.99 15.57 6.27
C ALA A 91 -22.94 14.77 5.35
N ARG A 92 -23.53 13.67 5.81
CA ARG A 92 -24.61 12.94 5.08
C ARG A 92 -25.61 12.30 6.06
N ALA A 93 -26.20 13.13 6.91
CA ALA A 93 -27.33 12.78 7.77
C ALA A 93 -28.68 13.29 7.22
N SER A 94 -28.69 14.03 6.11
CA SER A 94 -29.90 14.65 5.54
C SER A 94 -30.54 13.89 4.38
N ASP A 95 -29.93 12.81 3.88
CA ASP A 95 -30.55 11.97 2.85
C ASP A 95 -30.99 10.66 3.52
N ARG A 96 -32.30 10.54 3.75
CA ARG A 96 -33.06 9.35 4.17
C ARG A 96 -32.28 8.02 4.10
N GLU A 97 -31.95 7.45 5.24
CA GLU A 97 -31.65 6.02 5.39
C GLU A 97 -32.35 5.47 6.65
N THR A 98 -33.67 5.34 6.55
CA THR A 98 -34.44 4.28 7.24
C THR A 98 -34.18 2.89 6.64
N ALA A 99 -33.23 2.77 5.72
CA ALA A 99 -32.78 1.50 5.21
C ALA A 99 -31.45 1.16 5.90
N ALA A 100 -31.47 0.12 6.75
CA ALA A 100 -30.27 -0.67 6.97
C ALA A 100 -29.59 -0.89 5.61
N PRO A 101 -28.23 -0.83 5.54
CA PRO A 101 -27.55 -1.02 4.26
C PRO A 101 -28.11 -2.30 3.63
N PRO A 102 -28.53 -2.28 2.35
CA PRO A 102 -28.99 -3.50 1.71
C PRO A 102 -27.90 -4.53 1.95
N ALA A 103 -28.29 -5.72 2.44
CA ALA A 103 -27.40 -6.83 2.70
C ALA A 103 -26.87 -7.38 1.36
N THR A 104 -26.27 -6.53 0.54
CA THR A 104 -25.67 -6.92 -0.72
C THR A 104 -24.34 -7.56 -0.38
N LEU A 105 -24.29 -8.89 -0.55
CA LEU A 105 -23.15 -9.81 -0.39
C LEU A 105 -22.86 -10.41 0.99
N GLY A 106 -23.66 -10.19 2.05
CA GLY A 106 -23.41 -10.84 3.36
C GLY A 106 -22.05 -10.47 4.00
N LEU A 107 -21.35 -9.49 3.44
CA LEU A 107 -20.09 -8.96 3.94
C LEU A 107 -20.41 -7.77 4.86
N SER A 108 -21.04 -8.03 6.00
CA SER A 108 -21.23 -6.99 7.03
C SER A 108 -19.88 -6.60 7.62
N ARG A 109 -19.20 -5.66 6.96
CA ARG A 109 -18.03 -4.98 7.53
C ARG A 109 -18.55 -3.79 8.31
N SER A 110 -18.27 -3.79 9.61
CA SER A 110 -18.51 -2.65 10.49
C SER A 110 -17.85 -1.40 9.90
N GLU A 111 -18.63 -0.31 9.85
CA GLU A 111 -18.15 1.00 9.42
C GLU A 111 -17.06 1.50 10.39
N TRP A 112 -16.03 2.13 9.85
CA TRP A 112 -14.92 2.68 10.63
C TRP A 112 -15.44 3.71 11.64
N ASN A 113 -15.09 3.50 12.91
CA ASN A 113 -15.54 4.30 14.03
C ASN A 113 -14.34 4.78 14.88
N PRO A 114 -14.02 6.08 14.90
CA PRO A 114 -12.91 6.60 15.69
C PRO A 114 -13.08 6.43 17.21
N ALA A 115 -14.29 6.12 17.70
CA ALA A 115 -14.52 5.80 19.10
C ALA A 115 -14.12 4.35 19.44
N SER A 116 -14.05 3.46 18.46
CA SER A 116 -13.71 2.05 18.66
C SER A 116 -12.21 1.89 18.96
N TRP A 117 -11.88 1.14 20.01
CA TRP A 117 -10.50 0.84 20.40
C TRP A 117 -9.68 0.23 19.25
N ARG A 118 -10.31 -0.62 18.42
CA ARG A 118 -9.68 -1.28 17.28
C ARG A 118 -9.31 -0.30 16.18
N ASP A 119 -10.16 0.70 15.94
CA ASP A 119 -9.94 1.67 14.88
C ASP A 119 -8.99 2.78 15.31
N ARG A 120 -8.94 3.07 16.63
CA ARG A 120 -7.93 3.93 17.27
C ARG A 120 -6.52 3.35 17.20
N SER A 121 -6.37 2.03 17.12
CA SER A 121 -5.04 1.40 17.04
C SER A 121 -4.41 1.48 15.65
N TYR A 122 -5.11 1.96 14.63
CA TYR A 122 -4.52 2.10 13.28
C TYR A 122 -3.56 3.28 13.22
N LEU A 123 -2.37 3.04 12.66
CA LEU A 123 -1.28 4.00 12.62
C LEU A 123 -1.46 5.07 11.54
N MET A 124 -2.11 4.73 10.44
CA MET A 124 -2.30 5.60 9.29
C MET A 124 -3.75 5.48 8.80
N PRO A 125 -4.75 6.09 9.45
CA PRO A 125 -6.14 5.93 9.04
C PRO A 125 -6.44 6.75 7.77
N VAL A 126 -6.64 6.09 6.62
CA VAL A 126 -7.08 6.72 5.36
C VAL A 126 -8.46 6.19 5.02
N ILE A 127 -9.48 7.02 5.17
CA ILE A 127 -10.87 6.53 5.20
C ILE A 127 -11.53 6.71 3.83
N THR A 128 -12.21 5.66 3.36
CA THR A 128 -12.97 5.71 2.12
C THR A 128 -14.17 6.66 2.25
N PRO A 129 -14.49 7.45 1.22
CA PRO A 129 -15.56 8.45 1.31
C PRO A 129 -16.98 7.85 1.25
N THR A 130 -17.15 6.69 0.63
CA THR A 130 -18.44 6.00 0.44
C THR A 130 -18.77 5.11 1.64
N ARG A 131 -20.06 5.03 2.01
CA ARG A 131 -20.53 4.08 3.01
C ARG A 131 -20.54 2.64 2.45
N PRO A 132 -20.27 1.61 3.28
CA PRO A 132 -19.69 1.74 4.62
C PRO A 132 -18.26 2.31 4.53
N ARG A 133 -17.95 3.31 5.37
CA ARG A 133 -16.62 3.93 5.37
C ARG A 133 -15.63 2.96 6.00
N LEU A 134 -14.51 2.73 5.34
CA LEU A 134 -13.50 1.76 5.77
C LEU A 134 -12.11 2.40 5.77
N ASN A 135 -11.23 1.91 6.64
CA ASN A 135 -9.81 2.26 6.61
C ASN A 135 -9.08 1.51 5.46
N ALA A 136 -8.67 2.24 4.42
CA ALA A 136 -7.96 1.74 3.25
C ALA A 136 -6.49 1.36 3.51
N THR A 137 -5.97 1.68 4.69
CA THR A 137 -4.57 1.47 5.12
C THR A 137 -4.50 0.66 6.41
N ARG A 138 -5.52 -0.15 6.70
CA ARG A 138 -5.59 -1.02 7.90
C ARG A 138 -4.47 -2.06 8.03
N THR A 139 -3.72 -2.33 6.97
CA THR A 139 -2.58 -3.25 6.96
C THR A 139 -1.24 -2.56 7.22
N VAL A 140 -1.21 -1.23 7.25
CA VAL A 140 0.02 -0.48 7.54
C VAL A 140 0.48 -0.78 8.95
N THR A 141 1.76 -1.12 9.07
CA THR A 141 2.39 -1.50 10.32
C THR A 141 3.43 -0.47 10.76
N ARG A 142 4.05 -0.65 11.93
CA ARG A 142 5.02 0.33 12.46
C ARG A 142 6.23 0.41 11.56
N THR A 143 6.74 -0.75 11.14
CA THR A 143 7.93 -0.83 10.28
C THR A 143 7.68 -0.27 8.88
N THR A 144 6.50 -0.52 8.30
CA THR A 144 6.19 -0.01 6.95
C THR A 144 5.84 1.48 6.98
N LEU A 145 5.20 1.96 8.05
CA LEU A 145 4.99 3.39 8.27
C LEU A 145 6.32 4.14 8.42
N ALA A 146 7.31 3.57 9.11
CA ALA A 146 8.64 4.16 9.22
C ALA A 146 9.32 4.29 7.85
N VAL A 147 9.25 3.25 7.00
CA VAL A 147 9.74 3.31 5.61
C VAL A 147 9.01 4.40 4.82
N LEU A 148 7.68 4.46 4.94
CA LEU A 148 6.87 5.47 4.25
C LEU A 148 7.22 6.90 4.69
N ARG A 149 7.38 7.14 6.00
CA ARG A 149 7.79 8.45 6.54
C ARG A 149 9.15 8.89 5.99
N ASN A 150 10.14 7.99 6.00
CA ASN A 150 11.47 8.29 5.46
C ASN A 150 11.43 8.64 3.97
N GLU A 151 10.64 7.94 3.17
CA GLU A 151 10.50 8.23 1.74
C GLU A 151 9.72 9.53 1.47
N LEU A 152 8.72 9.86 2.29
CA LEU A 152 8.02 11.16 2.23
C LEU A 152 8.95 12.32 2.60
N GLU A 153 9.78 12.13 3.62
CA GLU A 153 10.74 13.13 4.09
C GLU A 153 11.84 13.36 3.05
N ARG A 154 12.46 12.29 2.54
CA ARG A 154 13.42 12.36 1.41
C ARG A 154 12.84 13.16 0.25
N ALA A 155 11.61 12.86 -0.14
CA ALA A 155 10.98 13.53 -1.29
C ALA A 155 10.70 15.01 -1.01
N ARG A 156 10.32 15.37 0.23
CA ARG A 156 10.17 16.77 0.64
C ARG A 156 11.49 17.51 0.55
N GLU A 157 12.57 16.95 1.09
CA GLU A 157 13.90 17.58 1.11
C GLU A 157 14.43 17.78 -0.31
N LEU A 158 14.32 16.79 -1.19
CA LEU A 158 14.75 16.91 -2.60
C LEU A 158 14.00 18.03 -3.33
N LEU A 159 12.70 18.18 -3.09
CA LEU A 159 11.89 19.22 -3.73
C LEU A 159 12.11 20.62 -3.12
N GLN A 160 12.63 20.72 -1.90
CA GLN A 160 12.96 21.99 -1.26
C GLN A 160 14.36 22.48 -1.59
N THR A 161 15.32 21.56 -1.73
CA THR A 161 16.74 21.88 -1.96
C THR A 161 17.07 22.09 -3.43
N GLN A 162 16.44 21.34 -4.33
CA GLN A 162 16.75 21.41 -5.76
C GLN A 162 15.80 22.38 -6.49
N GLN A 163 16.32 23.55 -6.86
CA GLN A 163 15.56 24.54 -7.65
C GLN A 163 15.17 24.02 -9.05
N SER A 164 15.98 23.12 -9.63
CA SER A 164 15.72 22.45 -10.91
C SER A 164 16.01 20.95 -10.78
N GLY A 165 15.16 20.11 -11.36
CA GLY A 165 15.36 18.65 -11.39
C GLY A 165 14.83 17.87 -10.16
N GLY A 166 14.37 18.54 -9.09
CA GLY A 166 13.87 17.88 -7.88
C GLY A 166 12.78 16.83 -8.14
N ALA A 167 11.84 17.13 -9.05
CA ALA A 167 10.80 16.16 -9.42
C ALA A 167 11.36 14.88 -10.06
N THR A 168 12.43 14.99 -10.85
CA THR A 168 13.10 13.85 -11.45
C THR A 168 13.81 13.01 -10.39
N ALA A 169 14.55 13.66 -9.48
CA ALA A 169 15.26 13.00 -8.38
C ALA A 169 14.30 12.25 -7.43
N VAL A 170 13.12 12.81 -7.17
CA VAL A 170 12.08 12.11 -6.39
C VAL A 170 11.64 10.81 -7.08
N LEU A 171 11.53 10.81 -8.41
CA LEU A 171 11.05 9.68 -9.22
C LEU A 171 12.13 8.63 -9.55
N GLU A 172 13.36 8.83 -9.07
CA GLU A 172 14.44 7.85 -9.21
C GLU A 172 14.14 6.53 -8.50
N ARG A 173 14.59 5.43 -9.11
CA ARG A 173 14.44 4.09 -8.55
C ARG A 173 15.21 3.97 -7.24
N SER A 174 14.62 3.27 -6.28
CA SER A 174 15.30 2.98 -5.02
C SER A 174 16.45 1.99 -5.22
N PRO A 175 17.64 2.24 -4.67
CA PRO A 175 18.72 1.26 -4.63
C PRO A 175 18.44 0.22 -3.53
N PHE A 176 17.34 -0.51 -3.66
CA PHE A 176 16.78 -1.38 -2.62
C PHE A 176 17.79 -2.40 -2.08
N PHE A 177 18.60 -2.99 -2.96
CA PHE A 177 19.58 -4.04 -2.62
C PHE A 177 20.89 -3.53 -1.99
N SER A 178 21.07 -2.21 -1.88
CA SER A 178 22.17 -1.61 -1.12
C SER A 178 21.69 -0.74 0.05
N SER A 179 20.37 -0.59 0.21
CA SER A 179 19.77 0.27 1.24
C SER A 179 19.64 -0.42 2.62
N TYR A 180 19.85 -1.74 2.69
CA TYR A 180 19.68 -2.51 3.92
C TYR A 180 20.90 -3.39 4.21
N ARG A 181 21.16 -3.64 5.50
CA ARG A 181 22.28 -4.48 5.97
C ARG A 181 22.04 -5.97 5.74
N GLY A 182 20.79 -6.40 5.64
CA GLY A 182 20.43 -7.80 5.51
C GLY A 182 19.09 -7.96 4.79
N TYR A 183 18.93 -9.11 4.15
CA TYR A 183 17.76 -9.44 3.34
C TYR A 183 17.25 -10.82 3.71
N ILE A 184 15.92 -10.98 3.72
CA ILE A 184 15.27 -12.28 3.86
C ILE A 184 14.75 -12.67 2.47
N CYS A 185 15.29 -13.74 1.93
CA CYS A 185 14.92 -14.25 0.61
C CYS A 185 13.98 -15.45 0.75
N VAL A 186 12.77 -15.35 0.19
CA VAL A 186 11.82 -16.46 0.11
C VAL A 186 11.86 -16.99 -1.31
N HIS A 187 12.48 -18.16 -1.49
CA HIS A 187 12.59 -18.81 -2.78
C HIS A 187 11.44 -19.79 -3.01
N VAL A 188 10.89 -19.78 -4.22
CA VAL A 188 9.83 -20.70 -4.64
C VAL A 188 10.26 -21.35 -5.94
N PHE A 189 10.68 -22.61 -5.84
CA PHE A 189 11.08 -23.45 -6.95
C PHE A 189 10.05 -24.54 -7.18
N ALA A 190 9.82 -24.93 -8.44
CA ALA A 190 8.93 -26.02 -8.81
C ALA A 190 9.38 -26.59 -10.17
N ALA A 191 9.10 -27.88 -10.41
CA ALA A 191 9.49 -28.57 -11.65
C ALA A 191 8.73 -28.04 -12.87
N ALA A 192 7.43 -27.74 -12.70
CA ALA A 192 6.57 -27.21 -13.76
C ALA A 192 6.25 -25.72 -13.57
N VAL A 193 6.08 -24.98 -14.67
CA VAL A 193 5.76 -23.54 -14.67
C VAL A 193 4.35 -23.26 -14.10
N SER A 194 3.38 -24.15 -14.36
CA SER A 194 2.02 -24.07 -13.82
C SER A 194 2.02 -24.18 -12.31
N GLU A 195 2.76 -25.15 -11.78
CA GLU A 195 2.93 -25.39 -10.35
C GLU A 195 3.68 -24.22 -9.67
N GLN A 196 4.75 -23.73 -10.32
CA GLN A 196 5.48 -22.56 -9.85
C GLN A 196 4.56 -21.35 -9.71
N ARG A 197 3.67 -21.13 -10.69
CA ARG A 197 2.70 -20.03 -10.66
C ARG A 197 1.71 -20.19 -9.51
N TYR A 198 1.23 -21.41 -9.25
CA TYR A 198 0.34 -21.71 -8.12
C TYR A 198 1.03 -21.43 -6.78
N TRP A 199 2.20 -22.05 -6.53
CA TRP A 199 2.95 -21.88 -5.28
C TRP A 199 3.39 -20.44 -5.07
N ARG A 200 3.83 -19.74 -6.12
CA ARG A 200 4.15 -18.30 -6.06
C ARG A 200 2.94 -17.49 -5.62
N GLY A 201 1.75 -17.78 -6.15
CA GLY A 201 0.50 -17.14 -5.75
C GLY A 201 0.14 -17.41 -4.29
N TRP A 202 0.25 -18.68 -3.88
CA TRP A 202 -0.01 -19.10 -2.50
C TRP A 202 0.94 -18.42 -1.53
N VAL A 203 2.26 -18.45 -1.77
CA VAL A 203 3.27 -17.78 -0.94
C VAL A 203 2.99 -16.27 -0.87
N LYS A 204 2.72 -15.62 -2.01
CA LYS A 204 2.37 -14.20 -2.05
C LYS A 204 1.17 -13.85 -1.16
N SER A 205 0.18 -14.74 -1.03
CA SER A 205 -0.96 -14.55 -0.12
C SER A 205 -0.59 -14.66 1.37
N ARG A 206 0.54 -15.29 1.70
CA ARG A 206 1.02 -15.52 3.06
C ARG A 206 2.08 -14.49 3.52
N ILE A 207 2.75 -13.78 2.59
CA ILE A 207 3.78 -12.77 2.90
C ILE A 207 3.30 -11.76 3.94
N SER A 208 2.05 -11.28 3.84
CA SER A 208 1.49 -10.33 4.81
C SER A 208 1.56 -10.83 6.26
N ARG A 209 1.21 -12.11 6.48
CA ARG A 209 1.27 -12.72 7.82
C ARG A 209 2.69 -12.96 8.27
N PHE A 210 3.59 -13.30 7.34
CA PHE A 210 5.01 -13.46 7.62
C PHE A 210 5.65 -12.15 8.07
N VAL A 211 5.40 -11.04 7.36
CA VAL A 211 5.82 -9.69 7.74
C VAL A 211 5.30 -9.33 9.14
N GLY A 212 4.02 -9.57 9.42
CA GLY A 212 3.45 -9.32 10.75
C GLY A 212 4.00 -10.24 11.85
N ALA A 213 4.47 -11.45 11.53
CA ALA A 213 5.16 -12.31 12.49
C ALA A 213 6.57 -11.79 12.81
N LEU A 214 7.31 -11.34 11.80
CA LEU A 214 8.63 -10.73 11.97
C LEU A 214 8.57 -9.45 12.81
N GLU A 215 7.58 -8.60 12.58
CA GLU A 215 7.45 -7.35 13.34
C GLU A 215 7.14 -7.59 14.82
N ARG A 216 6.36 -8.63 15.16
CA ARG A 216 6.08 -9.00 16.56
C ARG A 216 7.31 -9.49 17.32
N TYR A 217 8.37 -9.87 16.63
CA TYR A 217 9.65 -10.22 17.26
C TYR A 217 10.32 -9.00 17.93
N GLY A 218 9.88 -7.77 17.61
CA GLY A 218 10.23 -6.55 18.35
C GLY A 218 11.66 -6.02 18.14
N ARG A 219 12.53 -6.79 17.48
CA ARG A 219 13.94 -6.42 17.19
C ARG A 219 14.16 -5.81 15.81
N ILE A 220 13.11 -5.66 15.01
CA ILE A 220 13.20 -5.16 13.63
C ILE A 220 12.66 -3.74 13.59
N GLU A 221 13.56 -2.78 13.38
CA GLU A 221 13.21 -1.36 13.26
C GLU A 221 12.52 -1.05 11.92
N ARG A 222 13.03 -1.64 10.83
CA ARG A 222 12.54 -1.41 9.46
C ARG A 222 12.45 -2.73 8.71
N LEU A 223 11.25 -3.01 8.21
CA LEU A 223 10.94 -4.15 7.38
C LEU A 223 10.30 -3.63 6.09
N HIS A 224 11.02 -3.75 4.99
CA HIS A 224 10.60 -3.26 3.68
C HIS A 224 10.36 -4.43 2.74
N PRO A 225 9.14 -4.98 2.68
CA PRO A 225 8.83 -6.06 1.76
C PRO A 225 8.83 -5.56 0.31
N LEU A 226 9.57 -6.25 -0.56
CA LEU A 226 9.61 -5.92 -1.99
C LEU A 226 8.32 -6.39 -2.69
N PRO A 227 7.58 -5.51 -3.41
CA PRO A 227 6.34 -5.90 -4.08
C PRO A 227 6.49 -6.84 -5.27
N THR A 228 7.69 -6.87 -5.86
CA THR A 228 8.00 -7.59 -7.08
C THR A 228 8.86 -8.81 -6.78
N ALA A 229 8.45 -9.96 -7.32
CA ALA A 229 9.27 -11.17 -7.24
C ALA A 229 10.46 -11.04 -8.20
N VAL A 230 11.66 -11.35 -7.71
CA VAL A 230 12.89 -11.41 -8.50
C VAL A 230 13.04 -12.83 -9.05
N ARG A 231 13.43 -12.95 -10.32
CA ARG A 231 13.79 -14.25 -10.90
C ARG A 231 15.20 -14.60 -10.46
N VAL A 232 15.35 -15.79 -9.89
CA VAL A 232 16.63 -16.32 -9.41
C VAL A 232 16.73 -17.76 -9.88
N GLU A 233 17.92 -18.17 -10.31
CA GLU A 233 18.18 -19.55 -10.69
C GLU A 233 18.18 -20.47 -9.46
N PRO A 234 17.65 -21.70 -9.55
CA PRO A 234 17.68 -22.61 -8.44
C PRO A 234 19.12 -23.01 -8.12
N PRO A 235 19.53 -23.05 -6.83
CA PRO A 235 20.82 -23.58 -6.44
C PRO A 235 21.01 -25.03 -6.95
N PRO A 236 22.25 -25.50 -7.21
CA PRO A 236 22.49 -26.84 -7.73
C PRO A 236 21.85 -27.98 -6.92
N ALA A 237 21.78 -27.83 -5.59
CA ALA A 237 21.12 -28.79 -4.71
C ALA A 237 19.60 -28.88 -4.97
N VAL A 238 18.95 -27.74 -5.22
CA VAL A 238 17.52 -27.68 -5.55
C VAL A 238 17.27 -28.23 -6.95
N LEU A 239 18.15 -27.95 -7.92
CA LEU A 239 18.06 -28.50 -9.27
C LEU A 239 18.07 -30.03 -9.26
N ARG A 240 18.97 -30.65 -8.47
CA ARG A 240 19.00 -32.10 -8.31
C ARG A 240 17.70 -32.63 -7.71
N GLN A 241 17.17 -31.99 -6.68
CA GLN A 241 15.87 -32.38 -6.11
C GLN A 241 14.73 -32.25 -7.12
N MET A 242 14.69 -31.17 -7.90
CA MET A 242 13.69 -30.95 -8.94
C MET A 242 13.75 -32.00 -10.06
N GLN A 243 14.95 -32.45 -10.44
CA GLN A 243 15.17 -33.50 -11.44
C GLN A 243 14.80 -34.90 -10.95
N LEU A 244 14.93 -35.14 -9.64
CA LEU A 244 14.57 -36.40 -8.98
C LEU A 244 13.07 -36.48 -8.66
N MET A 245 12.31 -35.39 -8.79
CA MET A 245 10.85 -35.46 -8.63
C MET A 245 10.25 -36.16 -9.85
N PRO A 246 9.44 -37.21 -9.66
CA PRO A 246 8.79 -37.87 -10.78
C PRO A 246 7.94 -36.84 -11.55
N ALA A 247 7.87 -36.98 -12.87
CA ALA A 247 7.06 -36.17 -13.78
C ALA A 247 5.53 -36.39 -13.58
N ALA A 248 5.07 -36.54 -12.34
CA ALA A 248 3.71 -36.91 -11.97
C ALA A 248 2.68 -35.77 -12.15
N ALA A 249 3.07 -34.64 -12.76
CA ALA A 249 2.17 -33.51 -13.03
C ALA A 249 1.77 -33.37 -14.51
N ALA A 250 2.14 -34.31 -15.39
CA ALA A 250 1.64 -34.33 -16.77
C ALA A 250 0.27 -35.03 -16.92
N ALA A 251 -0.17 -35.81 -15.93
CA ALA A 251 -1.39 -36.62 -16.03
C ALA A 251 -2.65 -36.05 -15.33
N ALA A 252 -2.53 -34.99 -14.51
CA ALA A 252 -3.64 -34.47 -13.70
C ALA A 252 -4.31 -33.20 -14.26
N ALA A 253 -3.99 -32.79 -15.49
CA ALA A 253 -4.53 -31.57 -16.12
C ALA A 253 -5.23 -31.83 -17.46
N ALA A 254 -5.87 -32.99 -17.63
CA ALA A 254 -6.97 -33.09 -18.58
C ALA A 254 -8.25 -32.61 -17.88
N PRO A 255 -8.91 -31.53 -18.34
CA PRO A 255 -10.25 -31.23 -17.86
C PRO A 255 -11.16 -32.38 -18.31
N ALA A 256 -11.83 -33.02 -17.36
CA ALA A 256 -12.94 -33.91 -17.68
C ALA A 256 -13.98 -33.09 -18.45
N ALA A 257 -14.12 -33.40 -19.74
CA ALA A 257 -15.25 -32.98 -20.54
C ALA A 257 -16.46 -33.81 -20.10
N ALA A 258 -17.45 -33.13 -19.52
CA ALA A 258 -18.89 -33.44 -19.57
C ALA A 258 -19.65 -32.25 -18.96
#